data_AF-A0AAV6K3Z9-F1
#
_entry.id   AF-A0AAV6K3Z9-F1
#
_cell.length_a   1.000
_cell.length_b   1.000
_cell.length_c   1.000
_cell.angle_alpha   90.00
_cell.angle_beta   90.00
_cell.angle_gamma   90.00
#
_symmetry.space_group_name_H-M   'P 1'
#
loop_
_entity.id
_entity.type
_entity.pdbx_description
1 polymer ?
#
loop_
_entity_poly.entity_id
_entity_poly.type
_entity_poly.pdbx_seq_one_letter_code
_entity_poly.pdbx_strand_id
1 'polypeptide(L)'
;MALALPRFAVIQSQKPPKNYLRYMREDGGSHGTLQFSGEEILSPFSKFEIERAKNDNAFVHIRCCYNNKYWVAKSSSDPCIIAGADEPNEDQSQWSYDTTTTNLDTLFYPVKVGDNVVALHNLGNNKFCKRLTTEGKTDCLNAGVDTISKEARLVVEELVVSREIYNVNFHLLDARIYNQSIVTMVTKTDTNDTQESNTATLKFLRNETKSSTWTGTVSFKLGVKTEIQTGIPFIVEGKVEVSAEFTGSYQWGETVSTENQVETEYTFSVPPMSKVTVSLLATQGSCDVPYSYTQRDTLMNGEQVIHNFDDGVYTGINSFNFFYQTK
;
A
#
# COMPACT_ATOMS: atom_id res chain seq x y z
N MET A 1 -11.86 -1.05 -3.41
CA MET A 1 -11.00 -1.34 -2.25
C MET A 1 -10.78 -0.02 -1.52
N ALA A 2 -11.08 0.05 -0.22
CA ALA A 2 -10.97 1.28 0.56
C ALA A 2 -9.50 1.73 0.63
N LEU A 3 -9.25 3.03 0.44
CA LEU A 3 -7.92 3.60 0.61
C LEU A 3 -7.51 3.44 2.08
N ALA A 4 -6.43 2.72 2.35
CA ALA A 4 -5.85 2.72 3.69
C ALA A 4 -5.15 4.07 3.92
N LEU A 5 -5.42 4.71 5.05
CA LEU A 5 -4.78 5.96 5.47
C LEU A 5 -4.10 5.74 6.82
N PRO A 6 -3.04 6.50 7.14
CA PRO A 6 -2.45 6.46 8.48
C PRO A 6 -3.47 6.91 9.52
N ARG A 7 -3.46 6.25 10.68
CA ARG A 7 -4.35 6.61 11.81
C ARG A 7 -4.05 8.02 12.32
N PHE A 8 -2.77 8.39 12.43
CA PHE A 8 -2.36 9.72 12.86
C PHE A 8 -1.54 10.41 11.76
N ALA A 9 -1.96 11.60 11.37
CA ALA A 9 -1.32 12.33 10.30
C ALA A 9 -1.35 13.84 10.51
N VAL A 10 -0.47 14.51 9.77
CA VAL A 10 -0.61 15.92 9.43
C VAL A 10 -1.05 16.05 7.98
N ILE A 11 -1.69 17.17 7.67
CA ILE A 11 -2.19 17.45 6.32
C ILE A 11 -1.52 18.73 5.82
N GLN A 12 -0.86 18.69 4.67
CA GLN A 12 -0.18 19.83 4.06
C GLN A 12 -0.83 20.21 2.73
N SER A 13 -0.92 21.50 2.45
CA SER A 13 -1.34 21.99 1.12
C SER A 13 -0.24 21.73 0.09
N GLN A 14 -0.57 21.14 -1.06
CA GLN A 14 0.38 21.08 -2.19
C GLN A 14 0.64 22.45 -2.84
N LYS A 15 -0.31 23.39 -2.70
CA LYS A 15 -0.17 24.77 -3.19
C LYS A 15 0.84 25.55 -2.33
N PRO A 16 1.85 26.20 -2.94
CA PRO A 16 2.75 27.11 -2.23
C PRO A 16 2.02 28.31 -1.58
N PRO A 17 2.43 28.76 -0.39
CA PRO A 17 3.43 28.13 0.50
C PRO A 17 2.91 26.80 1.06
N LYS A 18 3.77 25.77 1.15
CA LYS A 18 3.39 24.41 1.57
C LYS A 18 3.21 24.29 3.09
N ASN A 19 2.23 25.02 3.62
CA ASN A 19 1.94 25.03 5.04
C ASN A 19 1.08 23.83 5.43
N TYR A 20 1.26 23.35 6.66
CA TYR A 20 0.42 22.36 7.30
C TYR A 20 -0.90 22.99 7.74
N LEU A 21 -1.96 22.20 7.65
CA LEU A 21 -3.25 22.50 8.24
C LEU A 21 -3.13 22.43 9.75
N ARG A 22 -3.59 23.47 10.44
CA ARG A 22 -3.60 23.55 11.91
C ARG A 22 -4.94 24.05 12.42
N TYR A 23 -5.26 23.63 13.63
CA TYR A 23 -6.33 24.22 14.44
C TYR A 23 -5.98 25.64 14.88
N MET A 24 -6.92 26.56 14.67
CA MET A 24 -6.80 27.95 15.10
C MET A 24 -7.41 28.14 16.49
N ARG A 25 -6.55 28.39 17.48
CA ARG A 25 -6.93 28.65 18.87
C ARG A 25 -7.15 30.13 19.20
N GLU A 26 -6.67 31.02 18.34
CA GLU A 26 -6.64 32.46 18.60
C GLU A 26 -8.06 33.00 18.81
N ASP A 27 -8.21 33.86 19.81
CA ASP A 27 -9.49 34.48 20.14
C ASP A 27 -9.96 35.38 18.98
N GLY A 28 -11.23 35.23 18.59
CA GLY A 28 -11.84 35.99 17.50
C GLY A 28 -12.55 35.10 16.48
N GLY A 29 -12.88 35.66 15.31
CA GLY A 29 -13.72 35.02 14.29
C GLY A 29 -13.13 33.75 13.65
N SER A 30 -11.85 33.45 13.92
CA SER A 30 -11.13 32.29 13.40
C SER A 30 -10.99 31.14 14.40
N HIS A 31 -11.42 31.33 15.66
CA HIS A 31 -11.36 30.28 16.67
C HIS A 31 -12.13 29.03 16.22
N GLY A 32 -11.52 27.85 16.35
CA GLY A 32 -12.15 26.59 15.95
C GLY A 32 -11.93 26.20 14.49
N THR A 33 -11.42 27.12 13.65
CA THR A 33 -11.23 26.85 12.21
C THR A 33 -9.94 26.10 11.91
N LEU A 34 -9.90 25.45 10.75
CA LEU A 34 -8.71 24.77 10.22
C LEU A 34 -8.06 25.61 9.11
N GLN A 35 -6.79 25.93 9.28
CA GLN A 35 -6.06 26.85 8.38
C GLN A 35 -4.70 26.29 7.97
N PHE A 36 -4.31 26.46 6.71
CA PHE A 36 -2.99 26.12 6.18
C PHE A 36 -1.96 27.19 6.55
N SER A 37 -1.68 27.32 7.85
CA SER A 37 -0.76 28.28 8.46
C SER A 37 0.24 27.65 9.43
N GLY A 38 0.28 26.31 9.52
CA GLY A 38 1.28 25.59 10.30
C GLY A 38 2.61 25.47 9.55
N GLU A 39 3.70 25.89 10.18
CA GLU A 39 5.05 25.78 9.61
C GLU A 39 5.80 24.54 10.12
N GLU A 40 5.38 24.01 11.27
CA GLU A 40 6.00 22.86 11.93
C GLU A 40 5.10 21.62 11.87
N ILE A 41 5.69 20.49 11.46
CA ILE A 41 5.01 19.18 11.42
C ILE A 41 4.63 18.68 12.82
N LEU A 42 5.41 18.99 13.85
CA LEU A 42 5.17 18.52 15.23
C LEU A 42 4.31 19.45 16.07
N SER A 43 3.62 20.39 15.43
CA SER A 43 2.69 21.25 16.15
C SER A 43 1.53 20.41 16.71
N PRO A 44 1.18 20.55 18.01
CA PRO A 44 0.04 19.84 18.59
C PRO A 44 -1.29 20.22 17.92
N PHE A 45 -1.35 21.36 17.24
CA PHE A 45 -2.52 21.85 16.51
C PHE A 45 -2.68 21.24 15.11
N SER A 46 -1.64 20.60 14.58
CA SER A 46 -1.63 20.03 13.21
C SER A 46 -1.86 18.51 13.19
N LYS A 47 -1.91 17.87 14.35
CA LYS A 47 -2.13 16.42 14.48
C LYS A 47 -3.61 16.09 14.36
N PHE A 48 -3.93 15.22 13.40
CA PHE A 48 -5.26 14.70 13.18
C PHE A 48 -5.28 13.17 13.31
N GLU A 49 -6.37 12.64 13.85
CA GLU A 49 -6.68 11.21 13.84
C GLU A 49 -7.68 10.92 12.73
N ILE A 50 -7.36 9.95 11.88
CA ILE A 50 -8.19 9.48 10.77
C ILE A 50 -8.80 8.15 11.21
N GLU A 51 -10.10 8.14 11.41
CA GLU A 51 -10.88 7.00 11.88
C GLU A 51 -11.73 6.48 10.73
N ARG A 52 -11.70 5.18 10.45
CA ARG A 52 -12.60 4.60 9.44
C ARG A 52 -14.05 4.66 9.94
N ALA A 53 -14.96 5.01 9.06
CA ALA A 53 -16.39 4.92 9.36
C ALA A 53 -16.78 3.44 9.57
N LYS A 54 -17.76 3.21 10.45
CA LYS A 54 -18.25 1.89 10.83
C LYS A 54 -19.17 1.28 9.78
N ASN A 55 -20.02 2.10 9.17
CA ASN A 55 -21.03 1.68 8.20
C ASN A 55 -20.43 1.38 6.82
N ASP A 56 -19.45 2.16 6.38
CA ASP A 56 -18.72 1.96 5.14
C ASP A 56 -17.26 2.38 5.31
N ASN A 57 -16.38 1.39 5.30
CA ASN A 57 -14.95 1.53 5.51
C ASN A 57 -14.19 2.21 4.35
N ALA A 58 -14.89 2.60 3.27
CA ALA A 58 -14.40 3.53 2.26
C ALA A 58 -14.38 4.99 2.75
N PHE A 59 -15.18 5.35 3.76
CA PHE A 59 -15.23 6.69 4.33
C PHE A 59 -14.43 6.80 5.62
N VAL A 60 -14.07 8.04 5.95
CA VAL A 60 -13.34 8.37 7.17
C VAL A 60 -13.97 9.54 7.91
N HIS A 61 -13.80 9.52 9.23
CA HIS A 61 -13.90 10.67 10.10
C HIS A 61 -12.49 11.20 10.36
N ILE A 62 -12.38 12.52 10.48
CA ILE A 62 -11.10 13.17 10.81
C ILE A 62 -11.32 13.97 12.09
N ARG A 63 -10.53 13.68 13.12
CA ARG A 63 -10.61 14.33 14.43
C ARG A 63 -9.37 15.16 14.69
N CYS A 64 -9.55 16.38 15.19
CA CYS A 64 -8.43 17.18 15.68
C CYS A 64 -7.97 16.65 17.04
N CYS A 65 -6.71 16.24 17.13
CA CYS A 65 -6.16 15.67 18.37
C CYS A 65 -5.97 16.72 19.49
N TYR A 66 -6.01 18.01 19.16
CA TYR A 66 -5.86 19.08 20.15
C TYR A 66 -7.12 19.28 20.99
N ASN A 67 -8.29 19.45 20.34
CA ASN A 67 -9.55 19.73 21.03
C ASN A 67 -10.50 18.51 21.05
N ASN A 68 -10.08 17.37 20.50
CA ASN A 68 -10.87 16.13 20.39
C ASN A 68 -12.20 16.27 19.66
N LYS A 69 -12.34 17.26 18.76
CA LYS A 69 -13.54 17.45 17.95
C LYS A 69 -13.33 16.97 16.51
N TYR A 70 -14.39 16.41 15.94
CA TYR A 70 -14.46 15.95 14.57
C TYR A 70 -14.60 17.12 13.59
N TRP A 71 -14.01 16.93 12.42
CA TRP A 71 -14.10 17.83 11.29
C TRP A 71 -15.53 17.92 10.80
N VAL A 72 -16.02 19.14 10.63
CA VAL A 72 -17.37 19.41 10.16
C VAL A 72 -17.41 20.78 9.46
N ALA A 73 -18.27 20.98 8.47
CA ALA A 73 -18.56 22.29 7.93
C ALA A 73 -19.10 23.21 9.03
N LYS A 74 -18.66 24.46 9.02
CA LYS A 74 -19.05 25.48 9.98
C LYS A 74 -20.55 25.75 9.94
N SER A 75 -21.11 25.85 8.74
CA SER A 75 -22.55 25.92 8.49
C SER A 75 -22.84 25.58 7.04
N SER A 76 -24.12 25.44 6.71
CA SER A 76 -24.57 25.24 5.33
C SER A 76 -24.23 26.40 4.38
N SER A 77 -24.17 27.63 4.90
CA SER A 77 -23.77 28.83 4.17
C SER A 77 -22.26 29.08 4.17
N ASP A 78 -21.51 28.41 5.05
CA ASP A 78 -20.07 28.54 5.19
C ASP A 78 -19.41 27.14 5.23
N PRO A 79 -19.08 26.55 4.07
CA PRO A 79 -18.54 25.18 3.99
C PRO A 79 -17.04 25.12 4.35
N CYS A 80 -16.55 26.07 5.15
CA CYS A 80 -15.26 25.95 5.80
C CYS A 80 -15.31 24.85 6.85
N ILE A 81 -14.31 23.96 6.80
CA ILE A 81 -14.19 22.85 7.75
C ILE A 81 -13.58 23.38 9.05
N ILE A 82 -14.23 23.03 10.16
CA ILE A 82 -13.84 23.35 11.53
C ILE A 82 -13.70 22.06 12.35
N ALA A 83 -12.95 22.09 13.44
CA ALA A 83 -12.94 21.00 14.41
C ALA A 83 -14.02 21.28 15.48
N GLY A 84 -15.28 21.01 15.13
CA GLY A 84 -16.45 21.48 15.87
C GLY A 84 -17.33 20.39 16.49
N ALA A 85 -17.47 19.24 15.82
CA ALA A 85 -18.42 18.20 16.22
C ALA A 85 -17.87 17.34 17.37
N ASP A 86 -18.72 17.02 18.35
CA ASP A 86 -18.32 16.22 19.52
C ASP A 86 -18.29 14.71 19.22
N GLU A 87 -19.11 14.25 18.26
CA GLU A 87 -19.23 12.85 17.87
C GLU A 87 -19.22 12.70 16.34
N PRO A 88 -18.76 11.55 15.81
CA PRO A 88 -18.90 11.24 14.39
C PRO A 88 -20.36 10.91 14.07
N ASN A 89 -20.86 11.44 12.95
CA ASN A 89 -22.19 11.13 12.43
C ASN A 89 -22.07 10.33 11.12
N GLU A 90 -22.70 9.15 11.09
CA GLU A 90 -22.72 8.22 9.95
C GLU A 90 -24.13 7.96 9.37
N ASP A 91 -25.15 8.74 9.78
CA ASP A 91 -26.52 8.58 9.29
C ASP A 91 -26.65 9.10 7.84
N GLN A 92 -26.63 8.16 6.89
CA GLN A 92 -26.75 8.46 5.45
C GLN A 92 -28.17 8.88 5.02
N SER A 93 -29.20 8.65 5.85
CA SER A 93 -30.58 9.04 5.54
C SER A 93 -30.81 10.56 5.65
N GLN A 94 -29.87 11.27 6.28
CA GLN A 94 -29.85 12.72 6.39
C GLN A 94 -29.24 13.39 5.15
N TRP A 95 -28.85 12.65 4.10
CA TRP A 95 -28.30 13.20 2.85
C TRP A 95 -29.31 14.13 2.18
N SER A 96 -29.19 15.42 2.46
CA SER A 96 -30.16 16.44 2.09
C SER A 96 -29.46 17.50 1.24
N TYR A 97 -30.09 17.86 0.12
CA TYR A 97 -29.78 19.08 -0.63
C TYR A 97 -30.26 20.36 0.10
N ASP A 98 -30.87 20.22 1.28
CA ASP A 98 -31.47 21.27 2.09
C ASP A 98 -30.46 21.80 3.14
N THR A 99 -30.18 23.09 3.03
CA THR A 99 -29.18 23.83 3.81
C THR A 99 -29.69 24.30 5.18
N THR A 100 -30.83 23.80 5.68
CA THR A 100 -31.46 24.36 6.90
C THR A 100 -31.53 23.42 8.10
N THR A 101 -31.04 22.19 8.02
CA THR A 101 -31.02 21.24 9.15
C THR A 101 -29.59 20.86 9.56
N THR A 102 -29.31 20.96 10.86
CA THR A 102 -28.09 20.47 11.52
C THR A 102 -28.06 18.95 11.48
N ASN A 103 -27.48 18.31 10.45
CA ASN A 103 -26.89 16.97 10.58
C ASN A 103 -26.10 16.44 9.37
N LEU A 104 -25.05 17.10 8.90
CA LEU A 104 -24.25 16.55 7.79
C LEU A 104 -22.87 17.20 7.72
N ASP A 105 -21.80 16.57 8.23
CA ASP A 105 -20.48 16.80 7.60
C ASP A 105 -19.26 15.99 8.06
N THR A 106 -19.39 15.07 9.02
CA THR A 106 -18.18 14.44 9.59
C THR A 106 -17.57 13.33 8.74
N LEU A 107 -18.20 12.98 7.62
CA LEU A 107 -17.74 11.93 6.70
C LEU A 107 -17.02 12.52 5.49
N PHE A 108 -15.84 11.97 5.22
CA PHE A 108 -15.04 12.30 4.07
C PHE A 108 -14.72 11.04 3.28
N TYR A 109 -14.82 11.12 1.96
CA TYR A 109 -14.33 10.12 1.04
C TYR A 109 -12.94 10.52 0.53
N PRO A 110 -11.87 9.81 0.93
CA PRO A 110 -10.52 10.11 0.47
C PRO A 110 -10.26 9.49 -0.91
N VAL A 111 -9.82 10.32 -1.86
CA VAL A 111 -9.44 9.89 -3.21
C VAL A 111 -7.93 10.04 -3.37
N LYS A 112 -7.23 8.93 -3.63
CA LYS A 112 -5.78 8.95 -3.92
C LYS A 112 -5.53 9.63 -5.27
N VAL A 113 -4.65 10.64 -5.30
CA VAL A 113 -4.32 11.41 -6.52
C VAL A 113 -2.81 11.60 -6.76
N GLY A 114 -1.99 10.93 -5.96
CA GLY A 114 -0.53 10.86 -6.04
C GLY A 114 -0.02 9.83 -5.03
N ASP A 115 1.28 9.80 -4.76
CA ASP A 115 1.86 8.92 -3.75
C ASP A 115 1.24 9.21 -2.39
N ASN A 116 1.68 10.25 -1.67
CA ASN A 116 1.14 10.70 -0.37
C ASN A 116 0.09 11.80 -0.50
N VAL A 117 -0.68 11.80 -1.59
CA VAL A 117 -1.58 12.91 -1.93
C VAL A 117 -3.00 12.40 -2.09
N VAL A 118 -3.91 13.02 -1.35
CA VAL A 118 -5.34 12.73 -1.41
C VAL A 118 -6.13 14.00 -1.76
N ALA A 119 -7.32 13.80 -2.31
CA ALA A 119 -8.38 14.78 -2.26
C ALA A 119 -9.44 14.29 -1.27
N LEU A 120 -9.92 15.16 -0.39
CA LEU A 120 -10.97 14.81 0.57
C LEU A 120 -12.30 15.31 0.04
N HIS A 121 -13.18 14.39 -0.33
CA HIS A 121 -14.54 14.69 -0.75
C HIS A 121 -15.45 14.68 0.46
N ASN A 122 -16.08 15.80 0.74
CA ASN A 122 -16.96 15.93 1.87
C ASN A 122 -18.37 15.45 1.50
N LEU A 123 -18.94 14.53 2.28
CA LEU A 123 -20.23 13.93 1.95
C LEU A 123 -21.42 14.81 2.30
N GLY A 124 -21.28 15.77 3.21
CA GLY A 124 -22.39 16.64 3.61
C GLY A 124 -22.82 17.60 2.51
N ASN A 125 -21.88 18.09 1.69
CA ASN A 125 -22.19 18.98 0.56
C ASN A 125 -21.73 18.45 -0.82
N ASN A 126 -21.19 17.23 -0.86
CA ASN A 126 -20.73 16.55 -2.07
C ASN A 126 -19.61 17.32 -2.83
N LYS A 127 -18.81 18.15 -2.15
CA LYS A 127 -17.68 18.90 -2.73
C LYS A 127 -16.34 18.46 -2.18
N PHE A 128 -15.28 18.68 -2.95
CA PHE A 128 -13.92 18.47 -2.48
C PHE A 128 -13.44 19.63 -1.60
N CYS A 129 -12.73 19.26 -0.53
CA CYS A 129 -12.01 20.17 0.33
C CYS A 129 -10.81 20.76 -0.39
N LYS A 130 -10.61 22.06 -0.25
CA LYS A 130 -9.46 22.78 -0.78
C LYS A 130 -8.96 23.85 0.17
N ARG A 131 -7.71 24.28 -0.03
CA ARG A 131 -7.22 25.55 0.54
C ARG A 131 -7.90 26.73 -0.14
N LEU A 132 -8.52 27.62 0.63
CA LEU A 132 -9.24 28.79 0.13
C LEU A 132 -8.84 30.08 0.85
N THR A 133 -8.58 31.12 0.05
CA THR A 133 -8.43 32.52 0.50
C THR A 133 -9.37 33.38 -0.34
N THR A 134 -10.45 33.86 0.27
CA THR A 134 -11.46 34.74 -0.36
C THR A 134 -12.40 35.29 0.71
N GLU A 135 -13.11 36.39 0.44
CA GLU A 135 -14.24 36.88 1.25
C GLU A 135 -13.96 36.92 2.77
N GLY A 136 -12.81 37.46 3.17
CA GLY A 136 -12.40 37.57 4.58
C GLY A 136 -11.87 36.28 5.21
N LYS A 137 -11.77 35.18 4.45
CA LYS A 137 -11.10 33.94 4.85
C LYS A 137 -9.69 33.91 4.30
N THR A 138 -8.76 33.44 5.13
CA THR A 138 -7.36 33.25 4.75
C THR A 138 -7.03 31.78 4.91
N ASP A 139 -6.62 31.12 3.82
CA ASP A 139 -6.05 29.77 3.80
C ASP A 139 -6.83 28.70 4.57
N CYS A 140 -8.14 28.83 4.65
CA CYS A 140 -9.00 27.87 5.33
C CYS A 140 -9.13 26.57 4.53
N LEU A 141 -9.41 25.46 5.21
CA LEU A 141 -9.90 24.25 4.56
C LEU A 141 -11.39 24.44 4.24
N ASN A 142 -11.78 24.30 2.98
CA ASN A 142 -13.13 24.58 2.52
C ASN A 142 -13.63 23.53 1.52
N ALA A 143 -14.79 22.92 1.78
CA ALA A 143 -15.46 21.98 0.88
C ALA A 143 -16.24 22.74 -0.20
N GLY A 144 -15.52 23.29 -1.18
CA GLY A 144 -16.05 24.31 -2.09
C GLY A 144 -15.90 24.06 -3.58
N VAL A 145 -15.27 22.96 -4.00
CA VAL A 145 -15.03 22.69 -5.44
C VAL A 145 -15.56 21.34 -5.88
N ASP A 146 -16.12 21.30 -7.09
CA ASP A 146 -16.77 20.09 -7.62
C ASP A 146 -15.76 19.10 -8.24
N THR A 147 -14.53 19.54 -8.49
CA THR A 147 -13.45 18.73 -9.07
C THR A 147 -12.16 18.89 -8.28
N ILE A 148 -11.24 17.94 -8.45
CA ILE A 148 -9.95 17.93 -7.75
C ILE A 148 -9.01 18.97 -8.37
N SER A 149 -9.16 20.23 -7.95
CA SER A 149 -8.26 21.32 -8.33
C SER A 149 -6.87 21.18 -7.68
N LYS A 150 -5.90 22.03 -8.06
CA LYS A 150 -4.57 22.04 -7.44
C LYS A 150 -4.63 22.32 -5.93
N GLU A 151 -5.55 23.19 -5.51
CA GLU A 151 -5.82 23.53 -4.11
C GLU A 151 -6.48 22.39 -3.31
N ALA A 152 -7.12 21.44 -3.99
CA ALA A 152 -7.79 20.29 -3.38
C ALA A 152 -6.85 19.09 -3.16
N ARG A 153 -5.60 19.20 -3.60
CA ARG A 153 -4.58 18.17 -3.40
C ARG A 153 -3.88 18.38 -2.06
N LEU A 154 -4.12 17.45 -1.15
CA LEU A 154 -3.66 17.47 0.22
C LEU A 154 -2.63 16.38 0.43
N VAL A 155 -1.43 16.75 0.88
CA VAL A 155 -0.40 15.79 1.28
C VAL A 155 -0.76 15.25 2.66
N VAL A 156 -0.83 13.93 2.81
CA VAL A 156 -1.06 13.27 4.10
C VAL A 156 0.26 12.65 4.53
N GLU A 157 0.81 13.14 5.63
CA GLU A 157 2.07 12.64 6.19
C GLU A 157 1.80 11.96 7.52
N GLU A 158 2.16 10.69 7.61
CA GLU A 158 2.12 9.93 8.85
C GLU A 158 3.19 10.46 9.82
N LEU A 159 2.87 10.52 11.11
CA LEU A 159 3.81 11.00 12.14
C LEU A 159 4.84 9.93 12.56
N VAL A 160 5.33 9.16 11.58
CA VAL A 160 6.28 8.05 11.74
C VAL A 160 7.50 8.34 10.86
N VAL A 161 8.69 8.31 11.44
CA VAL A 161 9.97 8.54 10.76
C VAL A 161 10.41 7.30 9.99
N SER A 162 10.35 6.14 10.65
CA SER A 162 10.73 4.86 10.07
C SER A 162 9.89 3.74 10.66
N ARG A 163 9.74 2.68 9.86
CA ARG A 163 9.05 1.45 10.24
C ARG A 163 9.98 0.26 9.99
N GLU A 164 10.12 -0.58 11.00
CA GLU A 164 10.85 -1.84 10.90
C GLU A 164 9.89 -3.01 11.11
N ILE A 165 9.97 -3.99 10.22
CA ILE A 165 9.22 -5.25 10.30
C ILE A 165 10.22 -6.37 10.54
N TYR A 166 10.07 -7.07 11.67
CA TYR A 166 10.99 -8.14 12.09
C TYR A 166 10.24 -9.21 12.87
N ASN A 167 10.94 -10.26 13.30
CA ASN A 167 10.34 -11.45 13.92
C ASN A 167 9.22 -12.04 13.05
N VAL A 168 9.44 -12.07 11.74
CA VAL A 168 8.47 -12.64 10.78
C VAL A 168 8.45 -14.15 10.96
N ASN A 169 7.28 -14.71 11.26
CA ASN A 169 7.08 -16.14 11.45
C ASN A 169 6.04 -16.66 10.47
N PHE A 170 6.47 -17.51 9.52
CA PHE A 170 5.61 -18.09 8.51
C PHE A 170 4.86 -19.32 9.04
N HIS A 171 3.55 -19.34 8.86
CA HIS A 171 2.69 -20.45 9.22
C HIS A 171 2.64 -21.46 8.06
N LEU A 172 3.74 -22.18 7.85
CA LEU A 172 3.93 -23.07 6.69
C LEU A 172 2.90 -24.21 6.61
N LEU A 173 2.33 -24.63 7.75
CA LEU A 173 1.28 -25.64 7.77
C LEU A 173 -0.05 -25.14 7.19
N ASP A 174 -0.27 -23.82 7.21
CA ASP A 174 -1.44 -23.16 6.65
C ASP A 174 -1.18 -22.66 5.23
N ALA A 175 0.01 -22.93 4.68
CA ALA A 175 0.37 -22.51 3.33
C ALA A 175 -0.42 -23.28 2.27
N ARG A 176 -0.81 -22.59 1.21
CA ARG A 176 -1.52 -23.16 0.07
C ARG A 176 -0.70 -23.01 -1.19
N ILE A 177 -0.55 -24.09 -1.95
CA ILE A 177 0.02 -24.06 -3.32
C ILE A 177 -1.11 -24.24 -4.33
N TYR A 178 -1.14 -23.41 -5.38
CA TYR A 178 -2.19 -23.40 -6.39
C TYR A 178 -1.66 -22.92 -7.76
N ASN A 179 -2.53 -22.93 -8.78
CA ASN A 179 -2.21 -22.53 -10.15
C ASN A 179 -0.96 -23.20 -10.74
N GLN A 180 -0.79 -24.49 -10.43
CA GLN A 180 0.35 -25.26 -10.92
C GLN A 180 0.16 -25.64 -12.39
N SER A 181 1.14 -25.32 -13.22
CA SER A 181 1.17 -25.73 -14.63
C SER A 181 2.59 -26.00 -15.11
N ILE A 182 2.74 -26.92 -16.05
CA ILE A 182 4.02 -27.20 -16.69
C ILE A 182 4.27 -26.13 -17.75
N VAL A 183 5.43 -25.48 -17.66
CA VAL A 183 5.89 -24.46 -18.61
C VAL A 183 7.16 -24.93 -19.30
N THR A 184 7.24 -24.73 -20.61
CA THR A 184 8.47 -24.95 -21.38
C THR A 184 9.35 -23.72 -21.24
N MET A 185 10.51 -23.87 -20.59
CA MET A 185 11.44 -22.77 -20.35
C MET A 185 12.31 -22.49 -21.57
N VAL A 186 12.94 -23.54 -22.11
CA VAL A 186 13.89 -23.46 -23.22
C VAL A 186 13.77 -24.72 -24.06
N THR A 187 13.86 -24.58 -25.38
CA THR A 187 13.95 -25.71 -26.32
C THR A 187 15.18 -25.57 -27.20
N LYS A 188 15.93 -26.65 -27.35
CA LYS A 188 17.11 -26.75 -28.21
C LYS A 188 17.08 -28.05 -29.00
N THR A 189 17.84 -28.11 -30.09
CA THR A 189 17.89 -29.29 -30.96
C THR A 189 19.33 -29.63 -31.30
N ASP A 190 19.61 -30.91 -31.46
CA ASP A 190 20.87 -31.43 -31.98
C ASP A 190 20.58 -32.49 -33.05
N THR A 191 21.51 -32.67 -33.98
CA THR A 191 21.35 -33.55 -35.15
C THR A 191 22.58 -34.42 -35.30
N ASN A 192 22.37 -35.71 -35.53
CA ASN A 192 23.43 -36.66 -35.82
C ASN A 192 23.27 -37.17 -37.26
N ASP A 193 24.13 -36.68 -38.14
CA ASP A 193 24.18 -37.07 -39.56
C ASP A 193 25.12 -38.27 -39.82
N THR A 194 25.61 -38.91 -38.76
CA THR A 194 26.46 -40.11 -38.87
C THR A 194 25.63 -41.40 -38.81
N GLN A 195 26.26 -42.51 -39.20
CA GLN A 195 25.65 -43.84 -39.17
C GLN A 195 25.73 -44.51 -37.79
N GLU A 196 26.40 -43.89 -36.82
CA GLU A 196 26.56 -44.40 -35.46
C GLU A 196 25.92 -43.44 -34.46
N SER A 197 25.47 -43.94 -33.31
CA SER A 197 24.94 -43.08 -32.24
C SER A 197 26.08 -42.25 -31.65
N ASN A 198 25.82 -40.97 -31.37
CA ASN A 198 26.75 -40.12 -30.62
C ASN A 198 26.07 -39.55 -29.36
N THR A 199 26.86 -38.86 -28.54
CA THR A 199 26.37 -38.12 -27.38
C THR A 199 26.54 -36.63 -27.62
N ALA A 200 25.50 -35.85 -27.37
CA ALA A 200 25.52 -34.40 -27.43
C ALA A 200 25.31 -33.80 -26.03
N THR A 201 25.95 -32.67 -25.76
CA THR A 201 25.74 -31.88 -24.54
C THR A 201 25.25 -30.50 -24.93
N LEU A 202 24.06 -30.13 -24.46
CA LEU A 202 23.48 -28.82 -24.70
C LEU A 202 23.49 -28.00 -23.40
N LYS A 203 23.94 -26.74 -23.51
CA LYS A 203 23.81 -25.72 -22.46
C LYS A 203 22.44 -25.06 -22.56
N PHE A 204 21.68 -24.98 -21.47
CA PHE A 204 20.39 -24.31 -21.38
C PHE A 204 20.52 -23.10 -20.46
N LEU A 205 20.37 -21.91 -21.02
CA LEU A 205 20.29 -20.66 -20.27
C LEU A 205 18.81 -20.32 -20.07
N ARG A 206 18.34 -20.32 -18.82
CA ARG A 206 16.95 -20.01 -18.47
C ARG A 206 16.87 -18.75 -17.63
N ASN A 207 15.82 -17.96 -17.88
CA ASN A 207 15.44 -16.86 -17.02
C ASN A 207 14.42 -17.39 -16.00
N GLU A 208 14.73 -17.26 -14.71
CA GLU A 208 13.83 -17.56 -13.62
C GLU A 208 13.28 -16.25 -13.05
N THR A 209 11.97 -16.07 -13.17
CA THR A 209 11.27 -14.99 -12.48
C THR A 209 10.70 -15.53 -11.17
N LYS A 210 11.03 -14.85 -10.08
CA LYS A 210 10.35 -15.00 -8.79
C LYS A 210 9.56 -13.73 -8.51
N SER A 211 8.29 -13.87 -8.16
CA SER A 211 7.45 -12.75 -7.74
C SER A 211 7.04 -12.92 -6.30
N SER A 212 7.03 -11.82 -5.56
CA SER A 212 6.65 -11.77 -4.16
C SER A 212 5.65 -10.65 -3.95
N THR A 213 4.72 -10.82 -3.02
CA THR A 213 3.82 -9.77 -2.55
C THR A 213 3.55 -9.98 -1.07
N TRP A 214 3.64 -8.90 -0.31
CA TRP A 214 3.44 -8.92 1.14
C TRP A 214 2.21 -8.11 1.46
N THR A 215 1.25 -8.73 2.15
CA THR A 215 0.01 -8.08 2.61
C THR A 215 -0.14 -8.26 4.12
N GLY A 216 -0.96 -7.42 4.76
CA GLY A 216 -1.19 -7.39 6.21
C GLY A 216 -1.74 -6.02 6.65
N THR A 217 -1.99 -5.85 7.96
CA THR A 217 -2.52 -4.59 8.53
C THR A 217 -1.52 -3.44 8.51
N VAL A 218 -0.23 -3.70 8.25
CA VAL A 218 0.77 -2.64 8.01
C VAL A 218 0.19 -1.63 7.03
N SER A 219 -0.18 -0.47 7.57
CA SER A 219 -0.94 0.56 6.87
C SER A 219 -0.24 0.99 5.58
N PHE A 220 -1.05 1.46 4.64
CA PHE A 220 -0.63 2.11 3.42
C PHE A 220 0.47 3.15 3.67
N LYS A 221 1.63 2.88 3.07
CA LYS A 221 2.93 3.54 3.25
C LYS A 221 3.00 4.86 2.48
N LEU A 222 2.30 5.88 2.95
CA LEU A 222 2.48 7.23 2.39
C LEU A 222 3.77 7.86 2.90
N GLY A 223 4.86 7.66 2.17
CA GLY A 223 6.13 8.36 2.40
C GLY A 223 7.02 7.82 3.53
N VAL A 224 6.64 6.75 4.23
CA VAL A 224 7.44 6.16 5.32
C VAL A 224 8.40 5.09 4.78
N LYS A 225 9.70 5.26 5.04
CA LYS A 225 10.72 4.24 4.73
C LYS A 225 10.49 3.01 5.60
N THR A 226 10.27 1.85 4.96
CA THR A 226 10.07 0.56 5.65
C THR A 226 11.20 -0.41 5.35
N GLU A 227 11.73 -1.03 6.39
CA GLU A 227 12.73 -2.09 6.32
C GLU A 227 12.14 -3.40 6.85
N ILE A 228 12.40 -4.51 6.18
CA ILE A 228 11.95 -5.84 6.57
C ILE A 228 13.15 -6.77 6.76
N GLN A 229 13.13 -7.55 7.84
CA GLN A 229 14.10 -8.61 8.12
C GLN A 229 13.39 -9.96 8.15
N THR A 230 13.64 -10.80 7.13
CA THR A 230 12.96 -12.09 6.96
C THR A 230 13.62 -12.93 5.87
N GLY A 231 13.35 -14.23 5.83
CA GLY A 231 13.50 -15.05 4.62
C GLY A 231 12.33 -14.85 3.66
N ILE A 232 12.47 -15.34 2.43
CA ILE A 232 11.42 -15.35 1.40
C ILE A 232 10.89 -16.77 1.24
N PRO A 233 9.57 -17.00 1.38
CA PRO A 233 8.96 -18.27 1.03
C PRO A 233 9.02 -18.57 -0.47
N PHE A 234 9.28 -19.83 -0.83
CA PHE A 234 9.28 -20.32 -2.20
C PHE A 234 8.83 -21.78 -2.27
N ILE A 235 8.35 -22.19 -3.44
CA ILE A 235 7.93 -23.57 -3.68
C ILE A 235 9.14 -24.40 -4.14
N VAL A 236 9.35 -25.54 -3.50
CA VAL A 236 10.34 -26.55 -3.87
C VAL A 236 9.79 -27.94 -3.55
N GLU A 237 9.94 -28.88 -4.48
CA GLU A 237 9.46 -30.27 -4.31
C GLU A 237 7.99 -30.39 -3.85
N GLY A 238 7.13 -29.46 -4.28
CA GLY A 238 5.71 -29.44 -3.92
C GLY A 238 5.41 -29.00 -2.48
N LYS A 239 6.38 -28.43 -1.77
CA LYS A 239 6.23 -27.82 -0.45
C LYS A 239 6.67 -26.36 -0.47
N VAL A 240 6.27 -25.61 0.55
CA VAL A 240 6.79 -24.25 0.78
C VAL A 240 7.93 -24.31 1.77
N GLU A 241 9.07 -23.75 1.39
CA GLU A 241 10.23 -23.54 2.25
C GLU A 241 10.56 -22.05 2.32
N VAL A 242 11.37 -21.65 3.30
CA VAL A 242 11.78 -20.26 3.53
C VAL A 242 13.28 -20.14 3.29
N SER A 243 13.71 -19.12 2.56
CA SER A 243 15.13 -18.87 2.31
C SER A 243 15.88 -18.44 3.57
N ALA A 244 17.21 -18.31 3.46
CA ALA A 244 17.98 -17.58 4.46
C ALA A 244 17.43 -16.16 4.65
N GLU A 245 17.54 -15.64 5.87
CA GLU A 245 17.13 -14.29 6.22
C GLU A 245 18.02 -13.24 5.52
N PHE A 246 17.39 -12.15 5.11
CA PHE A 246 18.05 -10.94 4.66
C PHE A 246 17.29 -9.73 5.22
N THR A 247 17.94 -8.56 5.15
CA THR A 247 17.32 -7.27 5.45
C THR A 247 17.22 -6.45 4.18
N GLY A 248 16.06 -5.84 3.92
CA GLY A 248 15.87 -5.01 2.74
C GLY A 248 14.65 -4.09 2.82
N SER A 249 14.56 -3.13 1.90
CA SER A 249 13.37 -2.29 1.76
C SER A 249 12.32 -2.99 0.90
N TYR A 250 11.06 -2.94 1.31
CA TYR A 250 9.96 -3.53 0.55
C TYR A 250 8.70 -2.65 0.53
N GLN A 251 8.01 -2.61 -0.61
CA GLN A 251 6.72 -1.91 -0.77
C GLN A 251 5.56 -2.87 -0.47
N TRP A 252 4.78 -2.56 0.56
CA TRP A 252 3.67 -3.43 0.98
C TRP A 252 2.53 -3.37 -0.03
N GLY A 253 1.89 -4.50 -0.30
CA GLY A 253 0.79 -4.61 -1.25
C GLY A 253 1.20 -4.52 -2.73
N GLU A 254 2.48 -4.30 -3.04
CA GLU A 254 2.99 -4.32 -4.40
C GLU A 254 3.68 -5.64 -4.70
N THR A 255 3.52 -6.09 -5.95
CA THR A 255 4.21 -7.27 -6.45
C THR A 255 5.58 -6.88 -6.98
N VAL A 256 6.63 -7.37 -6.33
CA VAL A 256 8.01 -7.23 -6.81
C VAL A 256 8.42 -8.52 -7.50
N SER A 257 8.95 -8.39 -8.72
CA SER A 257 9.49 -9.50 -9.50
C SER A 257 11.00 -9.36 -9.64
N THR A 258 11.72 -10.45 -9.38
CA THR A 258 13.17 -10.56 -9.60
C THR A 258 13.42 -11.60 -10.67
N GLU A 259 14.29 -11.27 -11.63
CA GLU A 259 14.70 -12.17 -12.70
C GLU A 259 16.16 -12.56 -12.50
N ASN A 260 16.45 -13.86 -12.53
CA ASN A 260 17.80 -14.40 -12.47
C ASN A 260 18.05 -15.31 -13.67
N GLN A 261 19.28 -15.31 -14.18
CA GLN A 261 19.70 -16.24 -15.23
C GLN A 261 20.44 -17.43 -14.63
N VAL A 262 20.04 -18.63 -15.02
CA VAL A 262 20.65 -19.90 -14.59
C VAL A 262 21.06 -20.68 -15.84
N GLU A 263 22.33 -21.09 -15.90
CA GLU A 263 22.84 -22.01 -16.92
C GLU A 263 22.84 -23.44 -16.38
N THR A 264 22.37 -24.40 -17.18
CA THR A 264 22.40 -25.84 -16.89
C THR A 264 22.89 -26.61 -18.10
N GLU A 265 23.53 -27.75 -17.89
CA GLU A 265 24.00 -28.62 -18.96
C GLU A 265 23.23 -29.93 -18.95
N TYR A 266 22.90 -30.44 -20.13
CA TYR A 266 22.23 -31.73 -20.28
C TYR A 266 22.85 -32.53 -21.41
N THR A 267 23.27 -33.76 -21.07
CA THR A 267 23.87 -34.72 -22.00
C THR A 267 22.86 -35.80 -22.37
N PHE A 268 22.75 -36.10 -23.66
CA PHE A 268 21.83 -37.10 -24.20
C PHE A 268 22.44 -37.79 -25.43
N SER A 269 21.89 -38.95 -25.80
CA SER A 269 22.29 -39.65 -27.02
C SER A 269 21.44 -39.21 -28.20
N VAL A 270 22.08 -39.03 -29.35
CA VAL A 270 21.42 -38.75 -30.63
C VAL A 270 21.60 -39.97 -31.54
N PRO A 271 20.52 -40.71 -31.85
CA PRO A 271 20.59 -41.88 -32.73
C PRO A 271 21.16 -41.54 -34.12
N PRO A 272 21.66 -42.55 -34.87
CA PRO A 272 22.10 -42.36 -36.25
C PRO A 272 21.03 -41.69 -37.11
N MET A 273 21.46 -40.80 -38.02
CA MET A 273 20.61 -40.15 -39.01
C MET A 273 19.34 -39.52 -38.42
N SER A 274 19.44 -38.92 -37.23
CA SER A 274 18.29 -38.42 -36.49
C SER A 274 18.52 -37.01 -35.94
N LYS A 275 17.40 -36.35 -35.61
CA LYS A 275 17.38 -35.07 -34.92
C LYS A 275 16.65 -35.27 -33.60
N VAL A 276 17.26 -34.84 -32.51
CA VAL A 276 16.66 -34.87 -31.18
C VAL A 276 16.36 -33.43 -30.73
N THR A 277 15.15 -33.23 -30.26
CA THR A 277 14.68 -31.98 -29.64
C THR A 277 14.64 -32.18 -28.13
N VAL A 278 15.33 -31.30 -27.41
CA VAL A 278 15.36 -31.30 -25.95
C VAL A 278 14.67 -30.04 -25.44
N SER A 279 13.63 -30.23 -24.65
CA SER A 279 12.93 -29.16 -23.95
C SER A 279 13.22 -29.25 -22.45
N LEU A 280 13.64 -28.13 -21.85
CA LEU A 280 13.70 -27.96 -20.40
C LEU A 280 12.34 -27.41 -19.94
N LEU A 281 11.65 -28.19 -19.11
CA LEU A 281 10.34 -27.83 -18.54
C LEU A 281 10.46 -27.61 -17.04
N ALA A 282 9.52 -26.87 -16.49
CA ALA A 282 9.37 -26.66 -15.05
C ALA A 282 7.89 -26.61 -14.68
N THR A 283 7.57 -26.81 -13.41
CA THR A 283 6.25 -26.45 -12.87
C THR A 283 6.32 -25.02 -12.39
N GLN A 284 5.47 -24.14 -12.92
CA GLN A 284 5.24 -22.82 -12.34
C GLN A 284 4.01 -22.90 -11.44
N GLY A 285 4.10 -22.35 -10.24
CA GLY A 285 2.98 -22.32 -9.30
C GLY A 285 3.01 -21.08 -8.43
N SER A 286 1.88 -20.84 -7.76
CA SER A 286 1.70 -19.78 -6.78
C SER A 286 1.56 -20.39 -5.39
N CYS A 287 2.04 -19.68 -4.37
CA CYS A 287 1.78 -20.02 -2.98
C CYS A 287 1.27 -18.81 -2.19
N ASP A 288 0.35 -19.07 -1.27
CA ASP A 288 -0.03 -18.11 -0.22
C ASP A 288 0.42 -18.67 1.13
N VAL A 289 1.11 -17.86 1.92
CA VAL A 289 1.70 -18.24 3.20
C VAL A 289 1.29 -17.21 4.26
N PRO A 290 0.41 -17.57 5.21
CA PRO A 290 0.11 -16.70 6.34
C PRO A 290 1.35 -16.48 7.21
N TYR A 291 1.46 -15.31 7.83
CA TYR A 291 2.55 -15.00 8.75
C TYR A 291 2.18 -13.98 9.82
N SER A 292 2.83 -14.12 10.97
CA SER A 292 2.84 -13.12 12.05
C SER A 292 4.14 -12.30 12.03
N TYR A 293 4.13 -11.07 12.56
CA TYR A 293 5.30 -10.20 12.57
C TYR A 293 5.23 -9.15 13.69
N THR A 294 6.38 -8.58 14.03
CA THR A 294 6.50 -7.40 14.88
C THR A 294 6.77 -6.16 14.03
N GLN A 295 5.99 -5.11 14.26
CA GLN A 295 6.21 -3.77 13.71
C GLN A 295 6.78 -2.86 14.80
N ARG A 296 7.88 -2.17 14.49
CA ARG A 296 8.42 -1.07 15.32
C ARG A 296 8.40 0.22 14.52
N ASP A 297 7.63 1.18 15.00
CA ASP A 297 7.57 2.52 14.46
C ASP A 297 8.41 3.45 15.31
N THR A 298 9.33 4.18 14.67
CA THR A 298 10.00 5.31 15.30
C THR A 298 9.21 6.56 14.97
N LEU A 299 8.56 7.15 15.97
CA LEU A 299 7.78 8.37 15.83
C LEU A 299 8.70 9.59 15.67
N MET A 300 8.12 10.71 15.23
CA MET A 300 8.87 11.95 15.05
C MET A 300 9.50 12.53 16.31
N ASN A 301 8.98 12.20 17.50
CA ASN A 301 9.57 12.56 18.79
C ASN A 301 10.69 11.60 19.24
N GLY A 302 11.04 10.59 18.43
CA GLY A 302 12.02 9.54 18.73
C GLY A 302 11.46 8.38 19.56
N GLU A 303 10.21 8.45 20.01
CA GLU A 303 9.54 7.35 20.71
C GLU A 303 9.38 6.14 19.79
N GLN A 304 9.55 4.95 20.35
CA GLN A 304 9.33 3.70 19.62
C GLN A 304 8.04 3.03 20.07
N VAL A 305 7.13 2.82 19.12
CA VAL A 305 5.88 2.10 19.34
C VAL A 305 5.99 0.73 18.68
N ILE A 306 5.70 -0.32 19.45
CA ILE A 306 5.81 -1.70 19.01
C ILE A 306 4.44 -2.36 19.00
N HIS A 307 4.13 -3.04 17.89
CA HIS A 307 2.91 -3.82 17.71
C HIS A 307 3.24 -5.21 17.19
N ASN A 308 2.48 -6.20 17.62
CA ASN A 308 2.54 -7.56 17.09
C ASN A 308 1.27 -7.83 16.29
N PHE A 309 1.43 -8.40 15.11
CA PHE A 309 0.36 -8.69 14.18
C PHE A 309 0.39 -10.16 13.77
N ASP A 310 -0.80 -10.70 13.51
CA ASP A 310 -1.00 -12.06 13.00
C ASP A 310 -2.07 -12.03 11.90
N ASP A 311 -1.78 -11.23 10.87
CA ASP A 311 -2.69 -10.94 9.76
C ASP A 311 -1.99 -10.88 8.40
N GLY A 312 -0.71 -11.26 8.37
CA GLY A 312 0.10 -11.20 7.17
C GLY A 312 -0.23 -12.33 6.21
N VAL A 313 -0.26 -12.04 4.91
CA VAL A 313 -0.24 -13.07 3.85
C VAL A 313 0.82 -12.72 2.83
N TYR A 314 1.76 -13.64 2.65
CA TYR A 314 2.78 -13.60 1.60
C TYR A 314 2.28 -14.39 0.40
N THR A 315 2.29 -13.79 -0.78
CA THR A 315 2.03 -14.46 -2.05
C THR A 315 3.31 -14.58 -2.86
N GLY A 316 3.71 -15.80 -3.20
CA GLY A 316 4.88 -16.10 -4.00
C GLY A 316 4.52 -16.75 -5.33
N ILE A 317 5.28 -16.47 -6.38
CA ILE A 317 5.23 -17.20 -7.67
C ILE A 317 6.65 -17.57 -8.04
N ASN A 318 6.90 -18.86 -8.28
CA ASN A 318 8.18 -19.34 -8.79
C ASN A 318 8.04 -20.62 -9.63
N SER A 319 9.11 -20.94 -10.35
CA SER A 319 9.25 -22.22 -11.04
C SER A 319 10.02 -23.22 -10.17
N PHE A 320 9.62 -24.48 -10.21
CA PHE A 320 10.19 -25.60 -9.45
C PHE A 320 10.02 -26.91 -10.22
N ASN A 321 10.57 -28.02 -9.73
CA ASN A 321 10.51 -29.34 -10.38
C ASN A 321 10.94 -29.29 -11.85
N PHE A 322 12.18 -28.89 -12.09
CA PHE A 322 12.74 -28.80 -13.45
C PHE A 322 13.07 -30.19 -14.00
N PHE A 323 12.72 -30.46 -15.26
CA PHE A 323 13.02 -31.73 -15.93
C PHE A 323 13.22 -31.55 -17.43
N TYR A 324 13.96 -32.48 -18.04
CA TYR A 324 14.21 -32.50 -19.48
C TYR A 324 13.26 -33.49 -20.16
N GLN A 325 12.72 -33.09 -21.31
CA GLN A 325 11.97 -33.96 -22.22
C GLN A 325 12.70 -34.01 -23.56
N THR A 326 13.00 -35.22 -24.02
CA THR A 326 13.60 -35.50 -25.32
C THR A 326 12.55 -36.04 -26.29
N LYS A 327 12.50 -35.52 -27.51
CA LYS A 327 11.65 -35.98 -28.61
C LYS A 327 12.46 -36.14 -29.88
#